data_AF-A0A1V1UB31-F1
#
_entry.id   AF-A0A1V1UB31-F1
#
_cell.length_a   1.000
_cell.length_b   1.000
_cell.length_c   1.000
_cell.angle_alpha   90.00
_cell.angle_beta   90.00
_cell.angle_gamma   90.00
#
_symmetry.space_group_name_H-M   'P 1'
#
loop_
_entity.id
_entity.type
_entity.pdbx_description
1 polymer ?
#
loop_
_entity_poly.entity_id
_entity_poly.type
_entity_poly.pdbx_seq_one_letter_code
_entity_poly.pdbx_strand_id
1 'polypeptide(L)' 'MIVVIGLIVAFILVLIFSNRATRGCRWREYRVSGCDLRRRWQCVACGAEVFTSDGTAPKVCHDPRRKRT' A
#
# COMPACT_ATOMS: atom_id res chain seq x y z
N MET A 1 3.55 -36.62 7.31
CA MET A 1 3.56 -36.01 5.96
C MET A 1 2.58 -34.85 5.82
N ILE A 2 1.32 -34.98 6.25
CA ILE A 2 0.32 -33.89 6.21
C ILE A 2 0.78 -32.65 6.98
N VAL A 3 1.36 -32.82 8.17
CA VAL A 3 1.86 -31.70 9.00
C VAL A 3 2.97 -30.91 8.29
N VAL A 4 3.90 -31.61 7.64
CA VAL A 4 5.01 -30.99 6.90
C VAL A 4 4.48 -30.21 5.69
N ILE A 5 3.53 -30.79 4.96
CA ILE A 5 2.87 -30.15 3.82
C ILE A 5 2.12 -28.88 4.27
N GLY A 6 1.36 -28.97 5.38
CA GLY A 6 0.65 -27.82 5.94
C GLY A 6 1.59 -26.67 6.34
N LEU A 7 2.75 -26.98 6.92
CA LEU A 7 3.77 -25.99 7.27
C LEU A 7 4.36 -25.30 6.04
N ILE A 8 4.69 -26.06 4.99
CA ILE A 8 5.21 -25.50 3.73
C ILE A 8 4.17 -24.56 3.10
N VAL A 9 2.90 -24.98 3.04
CA VAL A 9 1.82 -24.17 2.49
C VAL A 9 1.63 -22.88 3.31
N ALA A 10 1.60 -22.97 4.64
CA ALA A 10 1.51 -21.80 5.51
C ALA A 10 2.68 -20.84 5.28
N PHE A 11 3.90 -21.35 5.11
CA PHE A 11 5.09 -20.53 4.85
C PHE A 11 5.02 -19.81 3.50
N ILE A 12 4.60 -20.52 2.44
CA ILE A 12 4.41 -19.93 1.10
C ILE A 12 3.33 -18.85 1.13
N LEU A 13 2.19 -19.11 1.80
CA LEU A 13 1.13 -18.13 1.97
C LEU A 13 1.64 -16.89 2.70
N VAL A 14 2.42 -17.05 3.78
CA VAL A 14 3.04 -15.91 4.46
C VAL A 14 3.99 -15.17 3.54
N LEU A 15 4.80 -15.83 2.71
CA LEU A 15 5.70 -15.15 1.76
C LEU A 15 4.96 -14.36 0.68
N ILE A 16 3.87 -14.90 0.14
CA ILE A 16 3.05 -14.24 -0.89
C ILE A 16 2.23 -13.09 -0.29
N PHE A 17 1.55 -13.34 0.83
CA PHE A 17 0.67 -12.37 1.48
C PHE A 17 1.39 -11.38 2.40
N SER A 18 2.64 -11.65 2.78
CA SER A 18 3.51 -10.64 3.41
C SER A 18 3.97 -9.65 2.35
N ASN A 19 3.02 -8.88 1.86
CA ASN A 19 3.27 -7.75 1.01
C ASN A 19 3.96 -6.67 1.84
N ARG A 20 5.29 -6.80 1.97
CA ARG A 20 6.20 -5.82 2.58
C ARG A 20 6.07 -4.46 1.87
N ALA A 21 5.40 -4.42 0.71
CA ALA A 21 5.23 -3.21 -0.05
C ALA A 21 4.22 -2.22 0.53
N THR A 22 3.10 -2.71 1.05
CA THR A 22 2.04 -1.85 1.58
C THR A 22 2.07 -1.75 3.10
N ARG A 23 2.73 -2.68 3.81
CA ARG A 23 2.79 -2.71 5.28
C ARG A 23 3.32 -1.44 5.94
N GLY A 24 4.20 -0.70 5.27
CA GLY A 24 4.78 0.54 5.80
C GLY A 24 4.07 1.81 5.35
N CYS A 25 3.17 1.74 4.36
CA CYS A 25 2.64 2.96 3.74
C CYS A 25 1.59 3.58 4.67
N ARG A 26 1.86 4.82 5.11
CA ARG A 26 1.00 5.61 6.00
C ARG A 26 0.51 6.83 5.25
N TRP A 27 -0.67 6.72 4.67
CA TRP A 27 -1.30 7.79 3.90
C TRP A 27 -1.89 8.85 4.83
N ARG A 28 -1.55 10.11 4.57
CA ARG A 28 -2.18 11.29 5.17
C ARG A 28 -2.92 12.08 4.10
N GLU A 29 -4.14 12.46 4.44
CA GLU A 29 -4.97 13.33 3.61
C GLU A 29 -4.49 14.78 3.79
N TYR A 30 -4.26 15.46 2.67
CA TYR A 30 -4.04 16.91 2.63
C TYR A 30 -5.20 17.54 1.89
N ARG A 31 -6.06 18.23 2.63
CA ARG A 31 -7.17 18.99 2.07
C ARG A 31 -6.61 20.31 1.52
N VAL A 32 -6.43 20.37 0.21
CA VAL A 32 -6.09 21.62 -0.48
C VAL A 32 -7.40 22.37 -0.69
N SER A 33 -7.53 23.53 -0.04
CA SER A 33 -8.76 24.31 0.10
C SER A 33 -9.21 25.07 -1.16
N GLY A 34 -9.16 24.43 -2.35
CA GLY A 34 -9.52 25.13 -3.59
C GLY A 34 -9.90 24.30 -4.81
N CYS A 35 -9.86 22.96 -4.75
CA CYS A 35 -10.31 22.11 -5.86
C CYS A 35 -11.09 20.91 -5.33
N ASP A 36 -12.42 21.02 -5.32
CA ASP A 36 -13.34 20.11 -4.63
C ASP A 36 -13.41 18.68 -5.20
N LEU A 37 -12.79 18.40 -6.36
CA LEU A 37 -12.93 17.11 -7.03
C LEU A 37 -11.81 16.10 -6.76
N ARG A 38 -10.68 16.48 -6.13
CA ARG A 38 -9.58 15.54 -5.87
C ARG A 38 -8.95 15.75 -4.50
N ARG A 39 -8.96 14.70 -3.68
CA ARG A 39 -8.24 14.70 -2.40
C ARG A 39 -6.79 14.33 -2.65
N ARG A 40 -5.86 15.16 -2.16
CA ARG A 40 -4.43 14.85 -2.18
C ARG A 40 -4.11 13.94 -1.00
N TRP A 41 -3.41 12.84 -1.29
CA TRP A 41 -2.89 11.93 -0.30
C TRP A 41 -1.38 11.85 -0.44
N GLN A 42 -0.68 11.90 0.69
CA GLN A 42 0.76 11.75 0.74
C GLN A 42 1.15 10.71 1.78
N CYS A 43 2.04 9.80 1.40
CA CYS A 43 2.55 8.77 2.29
C CYS A 43 3.68 9.34 3.16
N VAL A 44 3.54 9.29 4.48
CA VAL A 44 4.57 9.77 5.43
C VAL A 44 5.79 8.85 5.46
N ALA A 45 5.64 7.58 5.08
CA ALA A 45 6.72 6.61 5.14
C ALA A 45 7.65 6.66 3.92
N CYS A 46 7.12 6.87 2.72
CA CYS A 46 7.90 6.87 1.48
C CYS A 46 7.85 8.20 0.70
N GLY A 47 7.00 9.14 1.08
CA GLY A 47 6.83 10.42 0.40
C GLY A 47 6.00 10.36 -0.89
N ALA A 48 5.46 9.19 -1.25
CA ALA A 48 4.60 9.04 -2.43
C ALA A 48 3.37 9.95 -2.35
N GLU A 49 2.99 10.58 -3.47
CA GLU A 49 1.81 11.45 -3.57
C GLU A 49 0.82 10.92 -4.60
N VAL A 50 -0.47 10.95 -4.27
CA VAL A 50 -1.53 10.57 -5.20
C VAL A 50 -2.75 11.48 -5.01
N PHE A 51 -3.47 11.71 -6.11
CA PHE A 51 -4.75 12.40 -6.09
C PHE A 51 -5.84 11.39 -6.40
N THR A 52 -6.81 11.26 -5.49
CA THR A 52 -7.96 10.37 -5.68
C THR A 52 -9.23 11.19 -5.82
N SER A 53 -10.08 10.79 -6.78
CA SER A 53 -11.43 11.31 -6.95
C SER A 53 -12.38 10.79 -5.89
N ASP A 54 -12.14 9.57 -5.41
CA ASP A 54 -13.11 8.82 -4.60
C ASP A 54 -13.00 9.18 -3.10
N GLY A 55 -12.12 10.13 -2.78
CA GLY A 55 -11.91 10.63 -1.42
C GLY A 55 -11.30 9.62 -0.43
N THR A 56 -10.87 8.45 -0.90
CA THR A 56 -10.31 7.36 -0.08
C THR A 56 -8.80 7.20 -0.27
N ALA A 57 -8.10 6.79 0.80
CA ALA A 57 -6.67 6.50 0.71
C ALA A 57 -6.40 5.38 -0.31
N PRO A 58 -5.32 5.47 -1.10
CA PRO A 58 -4.96 4.43 -2.06
C PRO A 58 -4.62 3.11 -1.33
N LYS A 59 -5.14 2.00 -1.87
CA LYS A 59 -4.92 0.64 -1.33
C LYS A 59 -3.54 0.06 -1.68
N VAL A 60 -2.83 0.70 -2.60
CA VAL A 60 -1.50 0.30 -3.07
C VAL A 60 -0.49 1.41 -2.81
N CYS A 61 0.77 1.04 -2.63
CA CYS A 61 1.81 2.03 -2.44
C CYS A 61 2.28 2.59 -3.79
N HIS A 62 2.33 3.92 -3.92
CA HIS A 62 2.71 4.62 -5.16
C HIS A 62 4.13 5.20 -5.11
N ASP A 63 5.04 4.55 -4.36
CA ASP A 63 6.43 4.99 -4.27
C ASP A 63 7.14 4.89 -5.63
N PRO A 64 7.58 6.00 -6.24
CA PRO A 64 8.24 5.98 -7.56
C PRO A 64 9.62 5.33 -7.51
N ARG A 65 10.26 5.23 -6.34
CA ARG A 65 11.57 4.57 -6.17
C ARG A 65 11.43 3.06 -6.05
N ARG A 66 10.21 2.56 -5.87
CA ARG A 66 9.94 1.14 -5.71
C ARG A 66 9.62 0.53 -7.06
N LYS A 67 10.65 -0.03 -7.72
CA LYS A 67 10.45 -0.80 -8.94
C LYS A 67 9.44 -1.92 -8.66
N ARG A 68 8.34 -1.91 -9.42
CA ARG A 68 7.35 -2.99 -9.46
C ARG A 68 8.01 -4.15 -10.22
N THR A 69 8.87 -4.90 -9.54
CA THR A 69 9.42 -6.15 -10.07
C THR A 69 8.34 -7.23 -10.05
#